data_AF-A0A4R2JSH5-F1
#
_entry.id   AF-A0A4R2JSH5-F1
#
_cell.length_a   1.000
_cell.length_b   1.000
_cell.length_c   1.000
_cell.angle_alpha   90.00
_cell.angle_beta   90.00
_cell.angle_gamma   90.00
#
_symmetry.space_group_name_H-M   'P 1'
#
loop_
_entity.id
_entity.type
_entity.pdbx_description
1 polymer ?
#
loop_
_entity_poly.entity_id
_entity_poly.type
_entity_poly.pdbx_seq_one_letter_code
_entity_poly.pdbx_strand_id
1 'polypeptide(L)'
;MATPFLAGSYITCEEYRAAPTALNTNNLVTTGTATQADQDAELAGIIARASRWVDNTARQPLYATQTVNQQEQARVRGDGFVVLKARQDRVKSIDAFAWGPNFLSLATVAPPIPTGQYFIEENRVLFSLAGSGVQWVGSLSFLAAPRCGDVTVQWSYTAGWVTNRLAAAASLGASSVQVEAATGIHPGLVARLVSGSVQADVQVAASYTPGSTTVPLTAPLTASWGAGTWFGEVPDDGKEATVLATTHYIKERKGSGFTISSKGSNSSTKADQKEIGLELIQAEEIALRYERRSP
;
A
#
# COMPACT_ATOMS: atom_id res chain seq x y z
N MET A 1 3.45 12.78 -22.01
CA MET A 1 4.43 11.78 -21.54
C MET A 1 3.94 11.33 -20.18
N ALA A 2 3.84 10.03 -19.89
CA ALA A 2 3.31 9.56 -18.62
C ALA A 2 4.29 9.94 -17.48
N THR A 3 3.79 10.62 -16.46
CA THR A 3 4.57 11.05 -15.29
C THR A 3 5.02 9.82 -14.50
N PRO A 4 6.30 9.68 -14.11
CA PRO A 4 6.77 8.53 -13.36
C PRO A 4 6.01 8.38 -12.04
N PHE A 5 5.53 7.18 -11.77
CA PHE A 5 4.94 6.76 -10.51
C PHE A 5 5.80 5.60 -10.00
N LEU A 6 6.37 5.78 -8.81
CA LEU A 6 7.18 4.76 -8.18
C LEU A 6 6.26 3.88 -7.33
N ALA A 7 6.43 2.56 -7.44
CA ALA A 7 5.73 1.61 -6.59
C ALA A 7 5.88 1.99 -5.11
N GLY A 8 4.77 2.05 -4.38
CA GLY A 8 4.71 2.52 -2.99
C GLY A 8 4.44 4.02 -2.82
N SER A 9 4.14 4.77 -3.89
CA SER A 9 3.70 6.17 -3.78
C SER A 9 2.18 6.26 -3.57
N TYR A 10 1.73 7.15 -2.69
CA TYR A 10 0.29 7.32 -2.39
C TYR A 10 -0.45 8.27 -3.34
N ILE A 11 0.28 9.21 -3.94
CA ILE A 11 -0.25 10.23 -4.84
C ILE A 11 0.55 10.28 -6.14
N THR A 12 -0.05 10.76 -7.21
CA THR A 12 0.66 11.03 -8.46
C THR A 12 1.23 12.45 -8.51
N CYS A 13 2.18 12.69 -9.40
CA CYS A 13 2.70 14.04 -9.65
C CYS A 13 1.60 15.02 -10.14
N GLU A 14 0.63 14.54 -10.90
CA GLU A 14 -0.51 15.34 -11.37
C GLU A 14 -1.44 15.70 -10.22
N GLU A 15 -1.73 14.74 -9.34
CA GLU A 15 -2.54 14.94 -8.13
C GLU A 15 -1.87 15.95 -7.18
N TYR A 16 -0.54 15.88 -7.00
CA TYR A 16 0.18 16.86 -6.19
C TYR A 16 0.11 18.28 -6.77
N ARG A 17 0.17 18.43 -8.10
CA ARG A 17 0.05 19.74 -8.77
C ARG A 17 -1.35 20.34 -8.70
N ALA A 18 -2.37 19.48 -8.67
CA ALA A 18 -3.75 19.90 -8.51
C ALA A 18 -4.08 20.27 -7.05
N ALA A 19 -3.28 19.77 -6.09
CA ALA A 19 -3.48 20.08 -4.68
C ALA A 19 -3.14 21.56 -4.37
N PRO A 20 -3.87 22.20 -3.43
CA PRO A 20 -3.70 23.61 -3.10
C PRO A 20 -2.47 23.85 -2.20
N THR A 21 -1.26 23.55 -2.68
CA THR A 21 -0.01 23.64 -1.91
C THR A 21 0.72 24.98 -2.06
N ALA A 22 0.27 25.84 -2.98
CA ALA A 22 0.90 27.12 -3.36
C ALA A 22 2.39 27.02 -3.77
N LEU A 23 2.91 25.82 -4.00
CA LEU A 23 4.29 25.57 -4.41
C LEU A 23 4.41 25.42 -5.93
N ASN A 24 5.45 26.01 -6.50
CA ASN A 24 5.77 25.85 -7.91
C ASN A 24 6.74 24.66 -8.12
N THR A 25 6.27 23.62 -8.82
CA THR A 25 7.05 22.40 -9.11
C THR A 25 7.87 22.47 -10.41
N ASN A 26 7.86 23.60 -11.14
CA ASN A 26 8.47 23.67 -12.48
C ASN A 26 9.98 23.95 -12.46
N ASN A 27 10.58 24.14 -11.28
CA ASN A 27 12.01 24.44 -11.12
C ASN A 27 12.61 23.68 -9.92
N LEU A 28 12.28 22.39 -9.81
CA LEU A 28 12.85 21.49 -8.81
C LEU A 28 14.30 21.10 -9.17
N VAL A 29 14.60 20.92 -10.46
CA VAL A 29 15.94 20.81 -11.01
C VAL A 29 16.35 22.17 -11.55
N THR A 30 17.43 22.74 -10.99
CA THR A 30 17.86 24.12 -11.28
C THR A 30 18.84 24.26 -12.45
N THR A 31 19.16 23.17 -13.15
CA THR A 31 20.01 23.24 -14.34
C THR A 31 19.22 23.83 -15.50
N GLY A 32 19.77 24.81 -16.22
CA GLY A 32 19.14 25.47 -17.36
C GLY A 32 18.84 24.57 -18.57
N THR A 33 19.03 23.26 -18.43
CA THR A 33 18.78 22.20 -19.41
C THR A 33 17.74 21.18 -18.94
N ALA A 34 17.18 21.33 -17.73
CA ALA A 34 16.22 20.39 -17.18
C ALA A 34 14.91 20.42 -17.98
N THR A 35 14.52 19.27 -18.51
CA THR A 35 13.26 19.09 -19.22
C THR A 35 12.10 18.94 -18.22
N GLN A 36 10.86 19.12 -18.68
CA GLN A 36 9.68 18.86 -17.85
C GLN A 36 9.66 17.43 -17.29
N ALA A 37 10.17 16.45 -18.05
CA ALA A 37 10.28 15.07 -17.59
C ALA A 37 11.27 14.91 -16.44
N ASP A 38 12.36 15.70 -16.41
CA ASP A 38 13.32 15.70 -15.30
C ASP A 38 12.71 16.31 -14.03
N GLN A 39 11.88 17.36 -14.18
CA GLN A 39 11.12 17.94 -13.07
C GLN A 39 10.11 16.95 -12.49
N ASP A 40 9.40 16.23 -13.38
CA ASP A 40 8.44 15.20 -13.01
C ASP A 40 9.11 14.00 -12.32
N ALA A 41 10.30 13.61 -12.76
CA ALA A 41 11.09 12.54 -12.15
C ALA A 41 11.57 12.90 -10.74
N GLU A 42 12.08 14.13 -10.54
CA GLU A 42 12.44 14.61 -9.21
C GLU A 42 11.23 14.70 -8.28
N LEU A 43 10.10 15.21 -8.77
CA LEU A 43 8.86 15.28 -7.99
C LEU A 43 8.40 13.89 -7.57
N ALA A 44 8.42 12.91 -8.48
CA ALA A 44 8.11 11.52 -8.17
C ALA A 44 9.05 10.94 -7.10
N GLY A 45 10.35 11.28 -7.16
CA GLY A 45 11.32 10.89 -6.13
C GLY A 45 11.04 11.52 -4.76
N ILE A 46 10.62 12.78 -4.70
CA ILE A 46 10.22 13.45 -3.45
C ILE A 46 8.95 12.81 -2.89
N ILE A 47 7.93 12.57 -3.73
CA ILE A 47 6.68 11.90 -3.33
C ILE A 47 6.97 10.50 -2.79
N ALA A 48 7.87 9.74 -3.41
CA ALA A 48 8.25 8.42 -2.92
C ALA A 48 8.94 8.48 -1.55
N ARG A 49 9.78 9.51 -1.30
CA ARG A 49 10.36 9.73 0.04
C ARG A 49 9.30 10.12 1.07
N ALA A 50 8.37 11.00 0.71
CA ALA A 50 7.24 11.38 1.56
C ALA A 50 6.37 10.17 1.91
N SER A 51 6.06 9.33 0.92
CA SER A 51 5.28 8.09 1.13
C SER A 51 6.00 7.13 2.07
N ARG A 52 7.32 6.94 1.92
CA ARG A 52 8.13 6.15 2.86
C ARG A 52 8.19 6.75 4.27
N TRP A 53 8.19 8.08 4.39
CA TRP A 53 8.12 8.73 5.70
C TRP A 53 6.78 8.43 6.38
N VAL A 54 5.66 8.50 5.64
CA VAL A 54 4.34 8.12 6.15
C VAL A 54 4.32 6.66 6.61
N ASP A 55 4.89 5.73 5.83
CA ASP A 55 5.01 4.31 6.20
C ASP A 55 5.79 4.12 7.51
N ASN A 56 6.92 4.82 7.64
CA ASN A 56 7.76 4.73 8.83
C ASN A 56 7.04 5.28 10.07
N THR A 57 6.31 6.39 9.91
CA THR A 57 5.53 7.00 10.99
C THR A 57 4.36 6.09 11.41
N ALA A 58 3.70 5.44 10.45
CA ALA A 58 2.66 4.44 10.71
C ALA A 58 3.22 3.09 11.21
N ARG A 59 4.55 2.91 11.21
CA ARG A 59 5.28 1.69 11.58
C ARG A 59 4.94 0.45 10.75
N GLN A 60 4.37 0.65 9.57
CA GLN A 60 4.03 -0.42 8.62
C GLN A 60 3.86 0.17 7.23
N PRO A 61 4.15 -0.60 6.16
CA PRO A 61 3.80 -0.18 4.81
C PRO A 61 2.26 -0.08 4.70
N LEU A 62 1.77 1.06 4.24
CA LEU A 62 0.32 1.27 4.04
C LEU A 62 -0.13 0.81 2.65
N TYR A 63 0.75 0.79 1.66
CA TYR A 63 0.45 0.29 0.31
C TYR A 63 0.42 -1.25 0.23
N ALA A 64 -0.32 -1.75 -0.76
CA ALA A 64 -0.46 -3.17 -1.04
C ALA A 64 0.92 -3.80 -1.31
N THR A 65 1.38 -4.60 -0.35
CA THR A 65 2.67 -5.27 -0.37
C THR A 65 2.48 -6.76 -0.18
N GLN A 66 3.20 -7.55 -0.97
CA GLN A 66 3.28 -8.98 -0.75
C GLN A 66 4.31 -9.25 0.36
N THR A 67 3.82 -9.68 1.52
CA THR A 67 4.67 -10.17 2.60
C THR A 67 4.93 -11.66 2.38
N VAL A 68 6.21 -12.01 2.28
CA VAL A 68 6.65 -13.37 1.99
C VAL A 68 7.19 -14.02 3.27
N ASN A 69 6.81 -15.28 3.50
CA ASN A 69 7.38 -16.15 4.54
C ASN A 69 7.28 -15.61 5.97
N GLN A 70 6.11 -15.14 6.38
CA GLN A 70 5.87 -14.93 7.81
C GLN A 70 5.81 -16.27 8.54
N GLN A 71 6.61 -16.38 9.59
CA GLN A 71 6.75 -17.58 10.42
C GLN A 71 6.25 -17.30 11.83
N GLU A 72 5.39 -18.16 12.36
CA GLU A 72 4.91 -18.08 13.74
C GLU A 72 4.55 -19.46 14.31
N GLN A 73 4.55 -19.57 15.63
CA GLN A 73 3.84 -20.66 16.31
C GLN A 73 2.40 -20.19 16.52
N ALA A 74 1.47 -20.92 15.95
CA ALA A 74 0.06 -20.62 16.02
C ALA A 74 -0.66 -21.74 16.76
N ARG A 75 -1.75 -21.38 17.44
CA ARG A 75 -2.56 -22.35 18.17
C ARG A 75 -3.76 -22.75 17.33
N VAL A 76 -3.97 -24.06 17.23
CA VAL A 76 -5.17 -24.65 16.64
C VAL A 76 -6.28 -24.62 17.68
N ARG A 77 -7.38 -23.98 17.33
CA ARG A 77 -8.62 -23.97 18.12
C ARG A 77 -9.35 -25.30 17.97
N GLY A 78 -10.23 -25.63 18.91
CA GLY A 78 -11.00 -26.89 18.89
C GLY A 78 -11.95 -27.05 17.70
N ASP A 79 -12.18 -25.99 16.93
CA ASP A 79 -12.93 -25.97 15.67
C ASP A 79 -12.07 -26.31 14.43
N GLY A 80 -10.75 -26.55 14.62
CA GLY A 80 -9.81 -26.88 13.55
C GLY A 80 -9.27 -25.66 12.79
N PHE A 81 -9.53 -24.44 13.27
CA PHE A 81 -8.94 -23.22 12.71
C PHE A 81 -7.67 -22.82 13.44
N VAL A 82 -6.71 -22.32 12.67
CA VAL A 82 -5.52 -21.63 13.15
C VAL A 82 -5.75 -20.13 13.08
N VAL A 83 -5.44 -19.44 14.17
CA VAL A 83 -5.48 -17.97 14.21
C VAL A 83 -4.10 -17.44 13.86
N LEU A 84 -4.01 -16.76 12.72
CA LEU A 84 -2.80 -16.12 12.22
C LEU A 84 -2.83 -14.63 12.48
N LYS A 85 -1.68 -14.06 12.85
CA LYS A 85 -1.54 -12.63 13.12
C LYS A 85 -0.66 -12.00 12.06
N ALA A 86 -1.23 -11.40 11.02
CA ALA A 86 -0.44 -10.63 10.05
C ALA A 86 0.41 -9.58 10.74
N ARG A 87 1.59 -9.26 10.21
CA ARG A 87 2.42 -8.12 10.64
C ARG A 87 1.87 -6.79 10.13
N GLN A 88 1.38 -6.80 8.90
CA GLN A 88 0.75 -5.65 8.24
C GLN A 88 -0.77 -5.70 8.40
N ASP A 89 -1.39 -4.54 8.58
CA ASP A 89 -2.85 -4.39 8.63
C ASP A 89 -3.49 -4.57 7.24
N ARG A 90 -4.80 -4.86 7.21
CA ARG A 90 -5.62 -5.05 6.01
C ARG A 90 -5.08 -6.13 5.08
N VAL A 91 -5.09 -7.37 5.55
CA VAL A 91 -4.84 -8.53 4.67
C VAL A 91 -5.90 -8.60 3.58
N LYS A 92 -5.49 -8.81 2.34
CA LYS A 92 -6.36 -8.91 1.16
C LYS A 92 -6.44 -10.35 0.64
N SER A 93 -5.32 -11.05 0.62
CA SER A 93 -5.24 -12.43 0.15
C SER A 93 -4.13 -13.20 0.87
N ILE A 94 -4.29 -14.53 0.93
CA ILE A 94 -3.22 -15.46 1.30
C ILE A 94 -2.71 -16.09 0.02
N ASP A 95 -1.41 -15.95 -0.23
CA ASP A 95 -0.79 -16.39 -1.48
C ASP A 95 -0.21 -17.81 -1.34
N ALA A 96 0.34 -18.11 -0.16
CA ALA A 96 0.89 -19.43 0.16
C ALA A 96 0.72 -19.73 1.65
N PHE A 97 0.49 -20.99 1.99
CA PHE A 97 0.34 -21.44 3.36
C PHE A 97 1.02 -22.80 3.55
N ALA A 98 1.75 -22.97 4.65
CA ALA A 98 2.38 -24.21 5.04
C ALA A 98 2.33 -24.37 6.56
N TRP A 99 2.19 -25.60 7.04
CA TRP A 99 2.04 -25.89 8.46
C TRP A 99 2.71 -27.21 8.82
N GLY A 100 3.16 -27.36 10.07
CA GLY A 100 3.77 -28.61 10.51
C GLY A 100 4.25 -28.57 11.95
N PRO A 101 4.88 -29.66 12.44
CA PRO A 101 5.41 -29.73 13.80
C PRO A 101 6.62 -28.81 14.03
N ASN A 102 7.35 -28.42 12.98
CA ASN A 102 8.50 -27.53 13.05
C ASN A 102 8.80 -26.90 11.67
N PHE A 103 9.66 -25.88 11.64
CA PHE A 103 10.01 -25.14 10.40
C PHE A 103 10.77 -25.97 9.35
N LEU A 104 11.31 -27.14 9.70
CA LEU A 104 12.05 -28.01 8.78
C LEU A 104 11.14 -29.06 8.12
N SER A 105 9.92 -29.24 8.60
CA SER A 105 8.97 -30.23 8.14
C SER A 105 7.57 -29.62 8.09
N LEU A 106 7.32 -28.81 7.06
CA LEU A 106 6.04 -28.17 6.81
C LEU A 106 5.31 -28.85 5.64
N ALA A 107 4.05 -29.20 5.84
CA ALA A 107 3.12 -29.56 4.79
C ALA A 107 2.63 -28.29 4.10
N THR A 108 2.86 -28.18 2.79
CA THR A 108 2.44 -27.04 1.98
C THR A 108 1.03 -27.25 1.45
N VAL A 109 0.23 -26.18 1.49
CA VAL A 109 -1.06 -26.11 0.79
C VAL A 109 -0.81 -25.55 -0.59
N ALA A 110 -1.25 -26.29 -1.62
CA ALA A 110 -1.01 -25.91 -3.01
C ALA A 110 -1.73 -24.59 -3.36
N PRO A 111 -1.05 -23.62 -3.97
CA PRO A 111 -1.68 -22.40 -4.46
C PRO A 111 -2.46 -22.67 -5.77
N PRO A 112 -3.51 -21.89 -6.08
CA PRO A 112 -4.09 -20.83 -5.25
C PRO A 112 -4.84 -21.39 -4.04
N ILE A 113 -4.76 -20.70 -2.90
CA ILE A 113 -5.50 -21.11 -1.70
C ILE A 113 -7.01 -20.94 -1.98
N PRO A 114 -7.83 -21.99 -1.82
CA PRO A 114 -9.27 -21.88 -2.02
C PRO A 114 -9.89 -20.85 -1.06
N THR A 115 -10.80 -20.00 -1.56
CA THR A 115 -11.47 -18.93 -0.79
C THR A 115 -12.32 -19.43 0.39
N GLY A 116 -12.64 -20.73 0.43
CA GLY A 116 -13.32 -21.36 1.56
C GLY A 116 -12.40 -21.90 2.67
N GLN A 117 -11.07 -21.90 2.47
CA GLN A 117 -10.11 -22.39 3.47
C GLN A 117 -9.65 -21.33 4.45
N TYR A 118 -9.90 -20.05 4.17
CA TYR A 118 -9.51 -18.97 5.06
C TYR A 118 -10.59 -17.89 5.15
N PHE A 119 -10.64 -17.24 6.31
CA PHE A 119 -11.46 -16.07 6.55
C PHE A 119 -10.56 -14.95 7.02
N ILE A 120 -10.63 -13.83 6.32
CA ILE A 120 -9.94 -12.61 6.72
C ILE A 120 -10.91 -11.81 7.58
N GLU A 121 -10.55 -11.63 8.84
CA GLU A 121 -11.16 -10.63 9.70
C GLU A 121 -10.23 -9.41 9.76
N GLU A 122 -10.71 -8.28 10.26
CA GLU A 122 -9.99 -7.00 10.22
C GLU A 122 -8.53 -7.12 10.72
N ASN A 123 -8.31 -7.76 11.87
CA ASN A 123 -6.99 -7.84 12.52
C ASN A 123 -6.39 -9.25 12.65
N ARG A 124 -7.09 -10.27 12.14
CA ARG A 124 -6.65 -11.67 12.24
C ARG A 124 -7.15 -12.48 11.05
N VAL A 125 -6.38 -13.50 10.71
CA VAL A 125 -6.74 -14.42 9.63
C VAL A 125 -7.00 -15.77 10.25
N LEU A 126 -8.17 -16.34 9.97
CA LEU A 126 -8.51 -17.70 10.35
C LEU A 126 -8.22 -18.62 9.18
N PHE A 127 -7.38 -19.62 9.38
CA PHE A 127 -7.09 -20.63 8.36
C PHE A 127 -7.58 -21.99 8.83
N SER A 128 -8.38 -22.67 8.01
CA SER A 128 -8.86 -24.02 8.33
C SER A 128 -7.79 -25.04 7.99
N LEU A 129 -7.39 -25.86 8.97
CA LEU A 129 -6.54 -27.02 8.69
C LEU A 129 -7.35 -28.25 8.24
N ALA A 130 -8.68 -28.19 8.28
CA ALA A 130 -9.52 -29.29 7.84
C ALA A 130 -9.35 -29.52 6.33
N GLY A 131 -8.83 -30.70 5.96
CA GLY A 131 -8.56 -31.05 4.56
C GLY A 131 -7.32 -30.38 3.95
N SER A 132 -6.50 -29.67 4.75
CA SER A 132 -5.26 -29.04 4.27
C SER A 132 -4.12 -30.07 4.19
N GLY A 133 -4.08 -30.82 3.08
CA GLY A 133 -2.91 -31.61 2.69
C GLY A 133 -2.65 -32.82 3.58
N VAL A 134 -3.20 -33.97 3.19
CA VAL A 134 -2.65 -35.25 3.63
C VAL A 134 -1.38 -35.49 2.82
N GLN A 135 -0.23 -35.05 3.32
CA GLN A 135 1.04 -35.44 2.72
C GLN A 135 1.42 -36.85 3.19
N TRP A 136 1.67 -37.73 2.23
CA TRP A 136 2.24 -39.05 2.48
C TRP A 136 3.68 -38.87 2.98
N VAL A 137 3.95 -39.27 4.22
CA VAL A 137 5.28 -39.19 4.86
C VAL A 137 5.99 -40.55 4.88
N GLY A 138 5.44 -41.56 4.20
CA GLY A 138 5.98 -42.92 4.17
C GLY A 138 5.02 -43.96 4.76
N SER A 139 5.59 -45.00 5.39
CA SER A 139 4.93 -46.19 5.97
C SER A 139 3.58 -45.88 6.66
N LEU A 140 2.47 -46.04 5.92
CA LEU A 140 1.05 -45.92 6.34
C LEU A 140 0.74 -44.82 7.38
N SER A 141 1.55 -43.77 7.45
CA SER A 141 1.35 -42.65 8.36
C SER A 141 0.90 -41.46 7.54
N PHE A 142 -0.27 -40.95 7.89
CA PHE A 142 -0.84 -39.76 7.31
C PHE A 142 -0.65 -38.64 8.32
N LEU A 143 -0.02 -37.53 7.93
CA LEU A 143 -0.02 -36.33 8.75
C LEU A 143 -1.44 -35.77 8.72
N ALA A 144 -2.25 -36.14 9.71
CA ALA A 144 -3.59 -35.60 9.87
C ALA A 144 -3.49 -34.20 10.48
N ALA A 145 -4.32 -33.28 10.00
CA ALA A 145 -4.44 -31.96 10.60
C ALA A 145 -4.73 -32.08 12.11
N PRO A 146 -3.92 -31.47 12.98
CA PRO A 146 -4.18 -31.46 14.40
C PRO A 146 -5.53 -30.76 14.65
N ARG A 147 -6.34 -31.31 15.56
CA ARG A 147 -7.63 -30.72 15.94
C ARG A 147 -7.53 -29.70 17.08
N CYS A 148 -6.39 -29.70 17.77
CA CYS A 148 -6.04 -28.77 18.83
C CYS A 148 -4.53 -28.83 19.08
N GLY A 149 -3.98 -27.82 19.75
CA GLY A 149 -2.57 -27.76 20.12
C GLY A 149 -1.80 -26.67 19.36
N ASP A 150 -0.49 -26.65 19.51
CA ASP A 150 0.37 -25.67 18.87
C ASP A 150 0.95 -26.25 17.57
N VAL A 151 0.99 -25.43 16.53
CA VAL A 151 1.49 -25.79 15.20
C VAL A 151 2.42 -24.69 14.71
N THR A 152 3.48 -25.09 14.02
CA THR A 152 4.34 -24.14 13.32
C THR A 152 3.75 -23.83 11.96
N VAL A 153 3.59 -22.55 11.65
CA VAL A 153 3.05 -22.09 10.37
C VAL A 153 4.02 -21.17 9.65
N GLN A 154 4.02 -21.27 8.33
CA GLN A 154 4.68 -20.35 7.44
C GLN A 154 3.68 -19.93 6.37
N TRP A 155 3.51 -18.63 6.18
CA TRP A 155 2.52 -18.12 5.23
C TRP A 155 2.99 -16.84 4.56
N SER A 156 2.50 -16.65 3.34
CA SER A 156 2.72 -15.43 2.55
C SER A 156 1.36 -14.84 2.22
N TYR A 157 1.26 -13.52 2.29
CA TYR A 157 0.00 -12.80 2.12
C TYR A 157 0.25 -11.44 1.50
N THR A 158 -0.78 -10.90 0.85
CA THR A 158 -0.79 -9.52 0.38
C THR A 158 -1.66 -8.68 1.31
N ALA A 159 -1.14 -7.55 1.79
CA ALA A 159 -1.82 -6.65 2.71
C ALA A 159 -1.54 -5.18 2.37
N GLY A 160 -2.41 -4.28 2.84
CA GLY A 160 -2.35 -2.83 2.60
C GLY A 160 -3.37 -2.35 1.56
N TRP A 161 -3.39 -1.03 1.33
CA TRP A 161 -4.25 -0.38 0.34
C TRP A 161 -3.68 -0.49 -1.06
N VAL A 162 -4.52 -0.84 -2.03
CA VAL A 162 -4.13 -0.81 -3.44
C VAL A 162 -3.73 0.61 -3.85
N THR A 163 -2.51 0.77 -4.35
CA THR A 163 -1.99 1.98 -4.98
C THR A 163 -1.45 1.65 -6.36
N ASN A 164 -1.96 2.32 -7.38
CA ASN A 164 -1.64 2.01 -8.75
C ASN A 164 -1.90 3.19 -9.67
N ARG A 165 -1.56 3.02 -10.94
CA ARG A 165 -1.99 3.90 -12.03
C ARG A 165 -2.49 3.10 -13.22
N LEU A 166 -3.27 3.75 -14.06
CA LEU A 166 -3.68 3.21 -15.34
C LEU A 166 -2.47 3.08 -16.27
N ALA A 167 -2.21 1.86 -16.74
CA ALA A 167 -1.17 1.57 -17.74
C ALA A 167 -1.54 2.13 -19.12
N ALA A 168 -2.84 2.20 -19.42
CA ALA A 168 -3.38 2.73 -20.67
C ALA A 168 -4.60 3.62 -20.40
N ALA A 169 -4.86 4.56 -21.30
CA ALA A 169 -6.04 5.41 -21.22
C ALA A 169 -7.32 4.55 -21.33
N ALA A 170 -8.33 4.89 -20.53
CA ALA A 170 -9.63 4.22 -20.53
C ALA A 170 -10.69 5.19 -21.07
N SER A 171 -11.38 4.80 -22.14
CA SER A 171 -12.43 5.63 -22.74
C SER A 171 -13.73 5.58 -21.94
N LEU A 172 -14.59 6.57 -22.15
CA LEU A 172 -15.98 6.54 -21.72
C LEU A 172 -16.65 5.23 -22.19
N GLY A 173 -17.40 4.57 -21.32
CA GLY A 173 -18.10 3.31 -21.63
C GLY A 173 -17.22 2.05 -21.54
N ALA A 174 -15.92 2.16 -21.23
CA ALA A 174 -15.07 0.99 -21.08
C ALA A 174 -15.51 0.11 -19.91
N SER A 175 -15.61 -1.20 -20.14
CA SER A 175 -15.97 -2.21 -19.13
C SER A 175 -14.74 -2.84 -18.44
N SER A 176 -13.54 -2.37 -18.75
CA SER A 176 -12.28 -2.81 -18.15
C SER A 176 -11.25 -1.72 -18.18
N VAL A 177 -10.36 -1.70 -17.18
CA VAL A 177 -9.20 -0.81 -17.11
C VAL A 177 -7.91 -1.62 -17.06
N GLN A 178 -6.86 -1.10 -17.68
CA GLN A 178 -5.51 -1.68 -17.61
C GLN A 178 -4.72 -0.94 -16.54
N VAL A 179 -4.25 -1.67 -15.53
CA VAL A 179 -3.42 -1.13 -14.45
C VAL A 179 -1.99 -1.61 -14.58
N GLU A 180 -1.03 -0.92 -13.96
CA GLU A 180 0.38 -1.33 -14.07
C GLU A 180 0.77 -2.52 -13.21
N ALA A 181 0.22 -2.61 -11.99
CA ALA A 181 0.51 -3.72 -11.07
C ALA A 181 -0.78 -4.37 -10.54
N ALA A 182 -0.91 -5.69 -10.54
CA ALA A 182 -2.13 -6.34 -10.05
C ALA A 182 -2.19 -6.49 -8.50
N THR A 183 -1.18 -6.01 -7.78
CA THR A 183 -0.98 -6.29 -6.36
C THR A 183 -2.14 -5.76 -5.50
N GLY A 184 -2.71 -6.65 -4.68
CA GLY A 184 -3.79 -6.33 -3.73
C GLY A 184 -5.18 -6.17 -4.36
N ILE A 185 -5.31 -6.22 -5.68
CA ILE A 185 -6.62 -6.15 -6.35
C ILE A 185 -7.34 -7.48 -6.13
N HIS A 186 -8.60 -7.40 -5.71
CA HIS A 186 -9.47 -8.55 -5.53
C HIS A 186 -10.87 -8.26 -6.10
N PRO A 187 -11.63 -9.31 -6.47
CA PRO A 187 -13.01 -9.14 -6.92
C PRO A 187 -13.85 -8.41 -5.86
N GLY A 188 -14.75 -7.53 -6.30
CA GLY A 188 -15.62 -6.73 -5.43
C GLY A 188 -14.96 -5.52 -4.76
N LEU A 189 -13.65 -5.30 -4.96
CA LEU A 189 -12.95 -4.10 -4.52
C LEU A 189 -13.62 -2.85 -5.09
N VAL A 190 -13.86 -1.85 -4.23
CA VAL A 190 -14.23 -0.50 -4.66
C VAL A 190 -12.96 0.34 -4.65
N ALA A 191 -12.47 0.69 -5.84
CA ALA A 191 -11.33 1.56 -6.04
C ALA A 191 -11.80 2.92 -6.56
N ARG A 192 -10.98 3.96 -6.42
CA ARG A 192 -11.23 5.29 -6.93
C ARG A 192 -10.24 5.61 -8.04
N LEU A 193 -10.75 6.21 -9.11
CA LEU A 193 -9.96 6.85 -10.16
C LEU A 193 -9.85 8.34 -9.85
N VAL A 194 -8.63 8.88 -9.88
CA VAL A 194 -8.36 10.30 -9.61
C VAL A 194 -7.42 10.88 -10.68
N SER A 195 -7.88 11.96 -11.32
CA SER A 195 -7.08 12.79 -12.25
C SER A 195 -7.41 14.24 -11.95
N GLY A 196 -6.45 14.93 -11.32
CA GLY A 196 -6.64 16.30 -10.84
C GLY A 196 -7.87 16.45 -9.95
N SER A 197 -8.83 17.28 -10.37
CA SER A 197 -10.06 17.56 -9.65
C SER A 197 -11.21 16.59 -9.92
N VAL A 198 -11.05 15.64 -10.85
CA VAL A 198 -12.08 14.68 -11.23
C VAL A 198 -11.84 13.35 -10.52
N GLN A 199 -12.89 12.84 -9.86
CA GLN A 199 -12.86 11.58 -9.14
C GLN A 199 -14.07 10.71 -9.52
N ALA A 200 -13.87 9.41 -9.61
CA ALA A 200 -14.97 8.45 -9.72
C ALA A 200 -14.64 7.15 -9.00
N ASP A 201 -15.65 6.59 -8.33
CA ASP A 201 -15.54 5.28 -7.71
C ASP A 201 -15.90 4.19 -8.74
N VAL A 202 -15.08 3.15 -8.81
CA VAL A 202 -15.22 2.01 -9.71
C VAL A 202 -15.15 0.72 -8.92
N GLN A 203 -16.05 -0.22 -9.24
CA GLN A 203 -16.09 -1.52 -8.60
C GLN A 203 -15.48 -2.59 -9.53
N VAL A 204 -14.56 -3.37 -8.99
CA VAL A 204 -13.96 -4.52 -9.66
C VAL A 204 -14.97 -5.66 -9.77
N ALA A 205 -15.19 -6.16 -10.99
CA ALA A 205 -16.15 -7.22 -11.24
C ALA A 205 -15.75 -8.56 -10.58
N ALA A 206 -16.75 -9.38 -10.28
CA ALA A 206 -16.57 -10.73 -9.74
C ALA A 206 -15.73 -11.66 -10.65
N SER A 207 -15.69 -11.37 -11.95
CA SER A 207 -14.92 -12.11 -12.96
C SER A 207 -13.43 -11.77 -12.98
N TYR A 208 -12.97 -10.85 -12.13
CA TYR A 208 -11.55 -10.52 -12.04
C TYR A 208 -10.73 -11.73 -11.56
N THR A 209 -9.62 -11.99 -12.23
CA THR A 209 -8.65 -12.99 -11.80
C THR A 209 -7.50 -12.30 -11.06
N PRO A 210 -7.27 -12.58 -9.77
CA PRO A 210 -6.15 -12.02 -9.01
C PRO A 210 -4.82 -12.19 -9.73
N GLY A 211 -4.02 -11.12 -9.81
CA GLY A 211 -2.76 -11.10 -10.55
C GLY A 211 -2.86 -10.64 -12.01
N SER A 212 -4.07 -10.50 -12.57
CA SER A 212 -4.27 -9.89 -13.89
C SER A 212 -4.15 -8.36 -13.83
N THR A 213 -3.43 -7.76 -14.78
CA THR A 213 -3.36 -6.31 -14.96
C THR A 213 -4.59 -5.73 -15.68
N THR A 214 -5.42 -6.60 -16.27
CA THR A 214 -6.72 -6.21 -16.83
C THR A 214 -7.81 -6.37 -15.76
N VAL A 215 -8.34 -5.24 -15.30
CA VAL A 215 -9.36 -5.19 -14.24
C VAL A 215 -10.74 -4.96 -14.90
N PRO A 216 -11.61 -5.99 -14.97
CA PRO A 216 -12.98 -5.81 -15.42
C PRO A 216 -13.78 -5.04 -14.37
N LEU A 217 -14.69 -4.19 -14.82
CA LEU A 217 -15.53 -3.34 -13.98
C LEU A 217 -16.96 -3.87 -13.94
N THR A 218 -17.64 -3.72 -12.80
CA THR A 218 -19.05 -4.10 -12.65
C THR A 218 -19.97 -3.21 -13.50
N ALA A 219 -19.64 -1.92 -13.59
CA ALA A 219 -20.32 -0.94 -14.42
C ALA A 219 -19.31 -0.26 -15.35
N PRO A 220 -19.71 0.10 -16.58
CA PRO A 220 -18.83 0.81 -17.51
C PRO A 220 -18.48 2.21 -17.01
N LEU A 221 -17.32 2.73 -17.41
CA LEU A 221 -16.86 4.06 -17.00
C LEU A 221 -17.78 5.18 -17.49
N THR A 222 -18.03 6.16 -16.63
CA THR A 222 -18.86 7.35 -16.91
C THR A 222 -18.04 8.54 -17.43
N ALA A 223 -16.72 8.44 -17.45
CA ALA A 223 -15.79 9.43 -17.97
C ALA A 223 -14.58 8.76 -18.63
N SER A 224 -13.85 9.50 -19.46
CA SER A 224 -12.56 9.08 -20.01
C SER A 224 -11.42 9.43 -19.05
N TRP A 225 -10.45 8.53 -18.94
CA TRP A 225 -9.29 8.65 -18.06
C TRP A 225 -8.00 8.50 -18.85
N GLY A 226 -7.02 9.34 -18.57
CA GLY A 226 -5.71 9.28 -19.20
C GLY A 226 -4.88 8.09 -18.72
N ALA A 227 -3.87 7.72 -19.50
CA ALA A 227 -2.81 6.85 -18.97
C ALA A 227 -2.08 7.60 -17.84
N GLY A 228 -1.77 6.91 -16.75
CA GLY A 228 -1.14 7.49 -15.57
C GLY A 228 -2.10 8.04 -14.51
N THR A 229 -3.41 8.06 -14.76
CA THR A 229 -4.42 8.35 -13.73
C THR A 229 -4.28 7.41 -12.53
N TRP A 230 -4.39 7.94 -11.33
CA TRP A 230 -4.29 7.15 -10.09
C TRP A 230 -5.49 6.20 -9.97
N PHE A 231 -5.22 4.95 -9.58
CA PHE A 231 -6.20 3.91 -9.31
C PHE A 231 -5.86 3.26 -7.97
N GLY A 232 -6.78 3.29 -7.02
CA GLY A 232 -6.53 2.69 -5.72
C GLY A 232 -7.64 2.89 -4.70
N GLU A 233 -7.41 2.42 -3.48
CA GLU A 233 -8.39 2.48 -2.37
C GLU A 233 -7.84 3.22 -1.14
N VAL A 234 -6.69 3.90 -1.28
CA VAL A 234 -6.09 4.68 -0.19
C VAL A 234 -7.08 5.75 0.28
N PRO A 235 -7.33 5.87 1.59
CA PRO A 235 -8.17 6.92 2.15
C PRO A 235 -7.63 8.32 1.81
N ASP A 236 -8.53 9.29 1.67
CA ASP A 236 -8.16 10.66 1.33
C ASP A 236 -7.22 11.28 2.39
N ASP A 237 -7.39 10.95 3.68
CA ASP A 237 -6.50 11.36 4.76
C ASP A 237 -5.04 10.89 4.54
N GLY A 238 -4.83 9.64 4.08
CA GLY A 238 -3.50 9.12 3.79
C GLY A 238 -2.84 9.83 2.61
N LYS A 239 -3.64 10.26 1.63
CA LYS A 239 -3.18 11.10 0.52
C LYS A 239 -2.81 12.50 1.01
N GLU A 240 -3.63 13.11 1.87
CA GLU A 240 -3.36 14.43 2.48
C GLU A 240 -2.04 14.43 3.26
N ALA A 241 -1.80 13.42 4.10
CA ALA A 241 -0.54 13.27 4.83
C ALA A 241 0.67 13.23 3.88
N THR A 242 0.54 12.56 2.75
CA THR A 242 1.60 12.49 1.73
C THR A 242 1.81 13.84 1.03
N VAL A 243 0.75 14.58 0.74
CA VAL A 243 0.82 15.94 0.18
C VAL A 243 1.53 16.90 1.14
N LEU A 244 1.18 16.88 2.43
CA LEU A 244 1.80 17.70 3.46
C LEU A 244 3.29 17.37 3.63
N ALA A 245 3.64 16.09 3.74
CA ALA A 245 5.04 15.65 3.85
C ALA A 245 5.87 16.02 2.59
N THR A 246 5.28 15.88 1.39
CA THR A 246 5.93 16.29 0.13
C THR A 246 6.19 17.80 0.11
N THR A 247 5.22 18.60 0.54
CA THR A 247 5.31 20.07 0.62
C THR A 247 6.43 20.50 1.57
N HIS A 248 6.51 19.86 2.73
CA HIS A 248 7.60 20.08 3.68
C HIS A 248 8.98 19.76 3.06
N TYR A 249 9.15 18.61 2.41
CA TYR A 249 10.42 18.26 1.75
C TYR A 249 10.83 19.20 0.62
N ILE A 250 9.87 19.81 -0.08
CA ILE A 250 10.18 20.84 -1.09
C ILE A 250 10.64 22.13 -0.41
N LYS A 251 10.02 22.53 0.70
CA LYS A 251 10.40 23.74 1.47
C LYS A 251 11.79 23.62 2.09
N GLU A 252 12.11 22.49 2.72
CA GLU A 252 13.41 22.28 3.40
C GLU A 252 14.62 22.17 2.45
N ARG A 253 14.39 22.01 1.14
CA ARG A 253 15.47 22.00 0.13
C ARG A 253 16.22 23.35 0.07
N LYS A 254 15.65 24.44 0.59
CA LYS A 254 16.40 25.64 0.97
C LYS A 254 16.92 25.45 2.39
N GLY A 255 18.10 24.84 2.46
CA GLY A 255 18.83 24.43 3.66
C GLY A 255 18.35 24.96 5.00
N SER A 256 18.23 24.05 5.96
CA SER A 256 18.55 24.32 7.38
C SER A 256 20.01 24.81 7.47
N GLY A 257 20.24 26.02 6.97
CA GLY A 257 21.47 26.75 7.13
C GLY A 257 21.48 27.18 8.58
N PHE A 258 22.31 26.52 9.38
CA PHE A 258 22.67 27.01 10.70
C PHE A 258 23.35 28.38 10.50
N THR A 259 22.57 29.45 10.54
CA THR A 259 23.11 30.81 10.59
C THR A 259 23.72 30.98 11.97
N ILE A 260 25.04 30.78 12.09
CA ILE A 260 25.78 31.32 13.23
C ILE A 260 25.62 32.83 13.15
N SER A 261 24.75 33.38 13.99
CA SER A 261 24.63 34.82 14.15
C SER A 261 25.89 35.33 14.84
N SER A 262 26.91 35.63 14.06
CA SER A 262 28.15 36.24 14.55
C SER A 262 27.98 37.75 14.66
N LYS A 263 27.07 38.21 15.54
CA LYS A 263 27.15 39.48 16.29
C LYS A 263 25.88 39.68 17.11
N GLY A 264 26.07 40.16 18.34
CA GLY A 264 25.06 40.24 19.39
C GLY A 264 23.79 41.01 18.99
N SER A 265 22.69 40.58 19.60
CA SER A 265 21.33 41.10 19.43
C SER A 265 20.80 40.97 18.00
N ASN A 266 20.03 39.90 17.76
CA ASN A 266 18.64 40.02 17.33
C ASN A 266 17.99 38.64 17.42
N SER A 267 16.91 38.58 18.19
CA SER A 267 16.01 37.44 18.24
C SER A 267 15.42 37.21 16.85
N SER A 268 15.93 36.23 16.10
CA SER A 268 15.12 35.59 15.07
C SER A 268 14.15 34.66 15.78
N THR A 269 12.88 34.97 15.58
CA THR A 269 11.72 34.43 16.27
C THR A 269 11.63 32.92 16.06
N LYS A 270 11.45 32.15 17.13
CA LYS A 270 11.05 30.72 17.09
C LYS A 270 9.69 30.47 16.40
N ALA A 271 9.07 31.49 15.81
CA ALA A 271 7.79 31.43 15.11
C ALA A 271 7.95 30.87 13.67
N ASP A 272 8.98 31.29 12.92
CA ASP A 272 9.19 30.83 11.54
C ASP A 272 9.56 29.34 11.46
N GLN A 273 10.36 28.84 12.42
CA GLN A 273 10.63 27.40 12.53
C GLN A 273 9.39 26.59 12.92
N LYS A 274 8.40 27.23 13.55
CA LYS A 274 7.16 26.56 13.94
C LYS A 274 6.29 26.31 12.72
N GLU A 275 6.17 27.27 11.80
CA GLU A 275 5.39 27.11 10.56
C GLU A 275 5.97 26.07 9.60
N ILE A 276 7.31 25.99 9.49
CA ILE A 276 7.98 24.99 8.64
C ILE A 276 7.73 23.55 9.14
N GLY A 277 7.38 23.36 10.42
CA GLY A 277 7.06 22.06 11.01
C GLY A 277 5.57 21.73 11.14
N LEU A 278 4.65 22.68 10.99
CA LEU A 278 3.21 22.42 11.19
C LEU A 278 2.64 21.39 10.21
N GLU A 279 3.06 21.45 8.95
CA GLU A 279 2.62 20.49 7.92
C GLU A 279 3.09 19.07 8.25
N LEU A 280 4.31 18.93 8.76
CA LEU A 280 4.85 17.63 9.15
C LEU A 280 4.17 17.09 10.42
N ILE A 281 3.86 17.95 11.40
CA ILE A 281 3.13 17.57 12.61
C ILE A 281 1.71 17.11 12.26
N GLN A 282 1.02 17.83 11.38
CA GLN A 282 -0.32 17.43 10.92
C GLN A 282 -0.25 16.10 10.13
N ALA A 283 0.75 15.94 9.26
CA ALA A 283 0.97 14.69 8.55
C ALA A 283 1.28 13.53 9.51
N GLU A 284 2.01 13.78 10.60
CA GLU A 284 2.32 12.80 11.64
C GLU A 284 1.07 12.37 12.39
N GLU A 285 0.23 13.33 12.81
CA GLU A 285 -1.03 13.02 13.50
C GLU A 285 -1.94 12.13 12.64
N ILE A 286 -2.03 12.43 11.34
CA ILE A 286 -2.81 11.61 10.40
C ILE A 286 -2.19 10.23 10.23
N ALA A 287 -0.87 10.14 10.02
CA ALA A 287 -0.17 8.87 9.82
C ALA A 287 -0.28 7.94 11.06
N LEU A 288 -0.22 8.48 12.27
CA LEU A 288 -0.35 7.72 13.51
C LEU A 288 -1.75 7.11 13.71
N ARG A 289 -2.79 7.60 13.03
CA ARG A 289 -4.12 6.95 13.04
C ARG A 289 -4.10 5.58 12.37
N TYR A 290 -3.14 5.35 11.48
CA TYR A 290 -2.91 4.08 10.80
C TYR A 290 -1.84 3.23 11.48
N GLU A 291 -1.32 3.68 12.63
CA GLU A 291 -0.45 2.84 13.44
C GLU A 291 -1.26 1.66 13.96
N ARG A 292 -0.74 0.46 13.71
CA ARG A 292 -1.31 -0.74 14.30
C ARG A 292 -1.09 -0.72 15.81
N ARG A 293 -2.15 -0.42 16.57
CA ARG A 293 -2.16 -0.66 18.01
C ARG A 293 -2.15 -2.16 18.24
N SER A 294 -1.10 -2.67 18.89
CA SER A 294 -1.09 -4.06 19.32
C SER A 294 -2.32 -4.30 20.19
N PRO A 295 -3.10 -5.38 19.93
CA PRO A 295 -4.11 -5.83 20.87
C PRO A 295 -3.47 -6.27 22.19
#